data_AF-A0A023G315-F1
#
_entry.id   AF-A0A023G315-F1
#
_cell.length_a   1.000
_cell.length_b   1.000
_cell.length_c   1.000
_cell.angle_alpha   90.00
_cell.angle_beta   90.00
_cell.angle_gamma   90.00
#
_symmetry.space_group_name_H-M   'P 1'
#
loop_
_entity.id
_entity.type
_entity.pdbx_description
1 polymer ?
#
loop_
_entity_poly.entity_id
_entity_poly.type
_entity_poly.pdbx_seq_one_letter_code
_entity_poly.pdbx_strand_id
1 'polypeptide(L)'
;MLYMNQVLVALLVNLASTCVAGSGDAFRSKVPPGTVELDLLKMLNISTLQKGVGRTTGPIQSLPAWKLFSGLNAVQIPLEPESKFRNHLANSGALSAVFVTRPNRHSVATLFSIHLPGKMSPLVRVAINFRTRRFVLSYTVPDSIDTSLSEETDKTADRRDFDVADEISEADGVEQTPDEGDEAFHLNSADVRHVKFKLASSRALKKGHGWTWIGVTLTPEKVTLYENCEKPVEIELVQSPLLRFPSDALVYFRQEPGLKRKFVGSVQVARLYSNHMTSRPWKCTGTGTASIDE
;
A
#
# COMPACT_ATOMS: atom_id res chain seq x y z
N MET A 1 -3.36 30.96 -65.78
CA MET A 1 -3.13 31.97 -64.72
C MET A 1 -4.27 31.80 -63.72
N LEU A 2 -4.07 31.04 -62.63
CA LEU A 2 -3.68 31.51 -61.27
C LEU A 2 -4.65 32.59 -60.75
N TYR A 3 -5.25 32.61 -59.55
CA TYR A 3 -5.36 31.79 -58.32
C TYR A 3 -6.42 32.50 -57.42
N MET A 4 -6.78 31.93 -56.26
CA MET A 4 -7.51 32.53 -55.10
C MET A 4 -9.05 32.60 -55.21
N ASN A 5 -9.87 32.24 -54.22
CA ASN A 5 -9.75 31.84 -52.81
C ASN A 5 -11.02 31.01 -52.47
N GLN A 6 -10.92 29.83 -51.83
CA GLN A 6 -11.12 29.58 -50.38
C GLN A 6 -12.36 30.25 -49.77
N VAL A 7 -13.16 29.69 -48.85
CA VAL A 7 -13.25 28.45 -48.05
C VAL A 7 -14.61 28.61 -47.32
N LEU A 8 -15.50 27.61 -47.30
CA LEU A 8 -16.50 27.49 -46.21
C LEU A 8 -17.10 26.07 -46.19
N VAL A 9 -16.36 25.11 -45.63
CA VAL A 9 -16.94 23.83 -45.19
C VAL A 9 -17.13 23.96 -43.68
N ALA A 10 -18.34 24.33 -43.26
CA ALA A 10 -18.72 24.35 -41.85
C ALA A 10 -18.97 22.91 -41.37
N LEU A 11 -17.98 22.36 -40.67
CA LEU A 11 -18.09 21.14 -39.88
C LEU A 11 -19.02 21.41 -38.67
N LEU A 12 -20.23 20.85 -38.69
CA LEU A 12 -21.05 20.68 -37.49
C LEU A 12 -20.66 19.37 -36.81
N VAL A 13 -19.65 19.43 -35.94
CA VAL A 13 -19.39 18.37 -34.95
C VAL A 13 -20.13 18.76 -33.68
N ASN A 14 -21.30 18.14 -33.48
CA ASN A 14 -21.99 18.17 -32.20
C ASN A 14 -21.10 17.51 -31.13
N LEU A 15 -20.50 18.34 -30.29
CA LEU A 15 -19.89 17.95 -29.03
C LEU A 15 -21.00 17.59 -28.03
N ALA A 16 -21.51 16.37 -28.11
CA ALA A 16 -22.13 15.73 -26.97
C ALA A 16 -21.00 15.33 -26.00
N SER A 17 -20.64 16.25 -25.11
CA SER A 17 -19.88 15.94 -23.90
C SER A 17 -20.78 15.10 -22.99
N THR A 18 -20.82 13.78 -23.22
CA THR A 18 -21.26 12.84 -22.21
C THR A 18 -20.19 12.82 -21.13
N CYS A 19 -20.44 13.56 -20.05
CA CYS A 19 -19.73 13.38 -18.79
C CYS A 19 -19.99 11.96 -18.32
N VAL A 20 -19.11 11.03 -18.68
CA VAL A 20 -18.99 9.75 -17.99
C VAL A 20 -18.44 10.10 -16.61
N ALA A 21 -19.34 10.27 -15.64
CA ALA A 21 -18.99 10.26 -14.23
C ALA A 21 -18.38 8.89 -13.94
N GLY A 22 -17.07 8.79 -14.14
CA GLY A 22 -16.34 7.56 -13.93
C GLY A 22 -16.39 7.21 -12.46
N SER A 23 -16.47 5.92 -12.15
CA SER A 23 -16.26 5.33 -10.81
C SER A 23 -14.96 5.74 -10.11
N GLY A 24 -14.12 6.56 -10.75
CA GLY A 24 -13.11 7.39 -10.11
C GLY A 24 -13.62 8.16 -8.90
N ASP A 25 -14.84 8.70 -8.95
CA ASP A 25 -15.39 9.55 -7.89
C ASP A 25 -15.76 8.79 -6.61
N ALA A 26 -16.12 7.50 -6.71
CA ALA A 26 -16.62 6.77 -5.55
C ALA A 26 -15.58 6.63 -4.44
N PHE A 27 -14.34 6.24 -4.79
CA PHE A 27 -13.25 6.17 -3.82
C PHE A 27 -12.83 7.56 -3.34
N ARG A 28 -12.88 8.55 -4.23
CA ARG A 28 -12.50 9.94 -3.94
C ARG A 28 -13.44 10.61 -2.94
N SER A 29 -14.71 10.20 -2.90
CA SER A 29 -15.70 10.67 -1.92
C SER A 29 -15.30 10.37 -0.46
N LYS A 30 -14.37 9.42 -0.25
CA LYS A 30 -13.92 8.97 1.08
C LYS A 30 -12.54 9.49 1.47
N VAL A 31 -12.03 10.49 0.76
CA VAL A 31 -10.84 11.25 1.14
C VAL A 31 -11.19 12.73 1.21
N PRO A 32 -10.48 13.54 2.03
CA PRO A 32 -10.72 14.98 2.12
C PRO A 32 -10.63 15.69 0.75
N PRO A 33 -11.38 16.78 0.53
CA PRO A 33 -11.26 17.57 -0.68
C PRO A 33 -9.85 18.14 -0.83
N GLY A 34 -9.39 18.28 -2.08
CA GLY A 34 -8.01 18.72 -2.38
C GLY A 34 -6.96 17.60 -2.40
N THR A 35 -7.31 16.40 -1.89
CA THR A 35 -6.42 15.22 -1.95
C THR A 35 -6.00 14.90 -3.38
N VAL A 36 -4.71 14.58 -3.53
CA VAL A 36 -4.09 14.20 -4.80
C VAL A 36 -4.06 12.68 -4.91
N GLU A 37 -4.50 12.16 -6.05
CA GLU A 37 -4.53 10.74 -6.35
C GLU A 37 -3.40 10.37 -7.33
N LEU A 38 -2.74 9.24 -7.07
CA LEU A 38 -1.89 8.55 -8.04
C LEU A 38 -2.53 7.20 -8.40
N ASP A 39 -3.04 7.08 -9.62
CA ASP A 39 -3.54 5.82 -10.17
C ASP A 39 -2.37 5.03 -10.77
N LEU A 40 -1.89 4.03 -10.05
CA LEU A 40 -0.67 3.28 -10.42
C LEU A 40 -0.84 2.53 -11.74
N LEU A 41 -2.05 2.05 -12.06
CA LEU A 41 -2.30 1.34 -13.32
C LEU A 41 -2.26 2.30 -14.50
N LYS A 42 -2.79 3.52 -14.33
CA LYS A 42 -2.71 4.58 -15.33
C LYS A 42 -1.27 5.07 -15.51
N MET A 43 -0.54 5.30 -14.42
CA MET A 43 0.85 5.77 -14.45
C MET A 43 1.78 4.77 -15.15
N LEU A 44 1.52 3.47 -15.01
CA LEU A 44 2.27 2.41 -15.70
C LEU A 44 1.76 2.10 -17.11
N ASN A 45 0.73 2.82 -17.58
CA ASN A 45 0.07 2.61 -18.87
C ASN A 45 -0.31 1.13 -19.10
N ILE A 46 -0.90 0.49 -18.08
CA ILE A 46 -1.23 -0.94 -18.12
C ILE A 46 -2.21 -1.23 -19.26
N SER A 47 -1.81 -2.09 -20.19
CA SER A 47 -2.62 -2.51 -21.33
C SER A 47 -2.21 -3.89 -21.83
N THR A 48 -3.05 -4.53 -22.66
CA THR A 48 -2.75 -5.84 -23.27
C THR A 48 -1.56 -5.81 -24.25
N LEU A 49 -1.06 -4.63 -24.61
CA LEU A 49 0.13 -4.48 -25.45
C LEU A 49 1.41 -4.80 -24.67
N GLN A 50 1.37 -4.69 -23.35
CA GLN A 50 2.52 -5.00 -22.50
C GLN A 50 2.67 -6.50 -22.29
N LYS A 51 3.90 -7.00 -22.42
CA LYS A 51 4.23 -8.39 -22.12
C LYS A 51 3.84 -8.72 -20.67
N GLY A 52 3.09 -9.80 -20.49
CA GLY A 52 2.65 -10.24 -19.17
C GLY A 52 1.43 -9.50 -18.62
N VAL A 53 0.64 -8.83 -19.47
CA VAL A 53 -0.67 -8.27 -19.13
C VAL A 53 -1.76 -8.91 -20.00
N GLY A 54 -2.84 -9.35 -19.38
CA GLY A 54 -4.06 -9.81 -20.06
C GLY A 54 -5.30 -9.09 -19.54
N ARG A 55 -6.39 -9.10 -20.30
CA ARG A 55 -7.67 -8.54 -19.87
C ARG A 55 -8.48 -9.57 -19.08
N THR A 56 -9.25 -9.11 -18.09
CA THR A 56 -10.17 -9.96 -17.30
C THR A 56 -11.38 -9.13 -16.88
N THR A 57 -12.42 -9.80 -16.40
CA THR A 57 -13.53 -9.15 -15.70
C THR A 57 -13.18 -8.93 -14.23
N GLY A 58 -13.66 -7.83 -13.66
CA GLY A 58 -13.52 -7.49 -12.25
C GLY A 58 -14.87 -7.06 -11.65
N PRO A 59 -14.95 -6.88 -10.32
CA PRO A 59 -16.20 -6.58 -9.63
C PRO A 59 -16.79 -5.19 -9.95
N ILE A 60 -15.99 -4.22 -10.39
CA ILE A 60 -16.45 -2.87 -10.72
C ILE A 60 -16.73 -2.80 -12.23
N GLN A 61 -18.00 -2.70 -12.64
CA GLN A 61 -18.37 -2.81 -14.06
C GLN A 61 -17.79 -1.68 -14.93
N SER A 62 -17.66 -0.49 -14.37
CA SER A 62 -17.18 0.71 -15.06
C SER A 62 -15.65 0.80 -15.18
N LEU A 63 -14.88 -0.13 -14.58
CA LEU A 63 -13.41 -0.12 -14.64
C LEU A 63 -12.85 -1.37 -15.33
N PRO A 64 -11.81 -1.23 -16.17
CA PRO A 64 -11.11 -2.38 -16.71
C PRO A 64 -10.37 -3.13 -15.61
N ALA A 65 -10.37 -4.46 -15.70
CA ALA A 65 -9.53 -5.31 -14.85
C ALA A 65 -8.46 -6.01 -15.69
N TRP A 66 -7.28 -6.17 -15.09
CA TRP A 66 -6.08 -6.68 -15.74
C TRP A 66 -5.57 -7.91 -15.00
N LYS A 67 -5.24 -8.96 -15.73
CA LYS A 67 -4.51 -10.12 -15.24
C LYS A 67 -3.03 -9.90 -15.49
N LEU A 68 -2.26 -9.88 -14.41
CA LEU A 68 -0.82 -9.63 -14.41
C LEU A 68 -0.05 -10.94 -14.24
N PHE A 69 0.89 -11.18 -15.13
CA PHE A 69 1.78 -12.34 -15.15
C PHE A 69 3.21 -11.94 -14.81
N SER A 70 4.09 -12.91 -14.56
CA SER A 70 5.50 -12.68 -14.19
C SER A 70 6.30 -11.89 -15.23
N GLY A 71 5.87 -11.91 -16.50
CA GLY A 71 6.55 -11.25 -17.63
C GLY A 71 6.45 -9.71 -17.68
N LEU A 72 5.56 -9.08 -16.91
CA LEU A 72 5.49 -7.62 -16.82
C LEU A 72 6.65 -7.09 -15.97
N ASN A 73 7.46 -6.21 -16.54
CA ASN A 73 8.65 -5.65 -15.88
C ASN A 73 8.56 -4.14 -15.65
N ALA A 74 7.63 -3.45 -16.33
CA ALA A 74 7.34 -2.05 -16.04
C ALA A 74 6.53 -1.96 -14.74
N VAL A 75 7.22 -1.64 -13.64
CA VAL A 75 6.66 -1.64 -12.28
C VAL A 75 6.99 -0.38 -11.49
N GLN A 76 7.88 0.47 -12.01
CA GLN A 76 8.43 1.64 -11.33
C GLN A 76 7.76 2.91 -11.84
N ILE A 77 7.40 3.79 -10.92
CA ILE A 77 6.82 5.12 -11.17
C ILE A 77 7.70 6.14 -10.43
N PRO A 78 8.36 7.07 -11.14
CA PRO A 78 9.11 8.13 -10.50
C PRO A 78 8.17 9.16 -9.85
N LEU A 79 8.48 9.62 -8.63
CA LEU A 79 7.72 10.68 -7.96
C LEU A 79 8.23 12.09 -8.27
N GLU A 80 9.35 12.23 -8.99
CA GLU A 80 9.88 13.52 -9.41
C GLU A 80 8.84 14.39 -10.14
N PRO A 81 8.13 13.90 -11.19
CA PRO A 81 7.10 14.69 -11.87
C PRO A 81 5.85 14.92 -10.99
N GLU A 82 5.66 14.11 -9.94
CA GLU A 82 4.47 14.12 -9.07
C GLU A 82 4.65 15.04 -7.85
N SER A 83 5.19 16.24 -8.08
CA SER A 83 5.47 17.23 -7.01
C SER A 83 4.21 17.62 -6.23
N LYS A 84 3.06 17.73 -6.90
CA LYS A 84 1.78 18.04 -6.25
C LYS A 84 1.38 16.98 -5.23
N PHE A 85 1.54 15.71 -5.57
CA PHE A 85 1.25 14.59 -4.67
C PHE A 85 2.18 14.62 -3.46
N ARG A 86 3.49 14.76 -3.69
CA ARG A 86 4.51 14.81 -2.64
C ARG A 86 4.31 15.98 -1.68
N ASN A 87 4.09 17.19 -2.21
CA ASN A 87 3.90 18.39 -1.40
C ASN A 87 2.61 18.28 -0.57
N HIS A 88 1.52 17.78 -1.17
CA HIS A 88 0.29 17.56 -0.42
C HIS A 88 0.46 16.47 0.65
N LEU A 89 1.19 15.39 0.36
CA LEU A 89 1.46 14.32 1.32
C LEU A 89 2.27 14.83 2.52
N ALA A 90 3.31 15.63 2.26
CA ALA A 90 4.13 16.23 3.30
C ALA A 90 3.33 17.17 4.22
N ASN A 91 2.32 17.85 3.67
CA ASN A 91 1.45 18.77 4.40
C ASN A 91 0.32 18.04 5.16
N SER A 92 -0.27 17.00 4.57
CA SER A 92 -1.34 16.23 5.19
C SER A 92 -0.84 15.29 6.28
N GLY A 93 0.42 14.83 6.18
CA GLY A 93 0.99 13.84 7.07
C GLY A 93 0.31 12.48 7.00
N ALA A 94 -0.42 12.18 5.92
CA ALA A 94 -1.17 10.93 5.80
C ALA A 94 -1.11 10.35 4.38
N LEU A 95 -0.86 9.05 4.28
CA LEU A 95 -0.85 8.30 3.03
C LEU A 95 -1.93 7.23 3.09
N SER A 96 -2.82 7.20 2.09
CA SER A 96 -3.77 6.11 1.94
C SER A 96 -3.62 5.39 0.61
N ALA A 97 -4.06 4.13 0.57
CA ALA A 97 -4.03 3.33 -0.65
C ALA A 97 -5.27 2.43 -0.75
N VAL A 98 -5.79 2.28 -1.97
CA VAL A 98 -6.89 1.36 -2.30
C VAL A 98 -6.43 0.35 -3.34
N PHE A 99 -6.72 -0.92 -3.05
CA PHE A 99 -6.50 -2.03 -3.97
C PHE A 99 -7.74 -2.89 -4.10
N VAL A 100 -8.08 -3.23 -5.34
CA VAL A 100 -9.07 -4.26 -5.66
C VAL A 100 -8.35 -5.32 -6.47
N THR A 101 -8.06 -6.45 -5.83
CA THR A 101 -7.16 -7.47 -6.38
C THR A 101 -7.72 -8.88 -6.23
N ARG A 102 -7.39 -9.76 -7.17
CA ARG A 102 -7.59 -11.21 -7.08
C ARG A 102 -6.24 -11.89 -7.22
N PRO A 103 -5.47 -12.00 -6.12
CA PRO A 103 -4.14 -12.59 -6.12
C PRO A 103 -4.20 -14.10 -6.41
N ASN A 104 -3.07 -14.68 -6.79
CA ASN A 104 -2.91 -16.13 -6.71
C ASN A 104 -2.87 -16.57 -5.23
N ARG A 105 -3.66 -17.58 -4.85
CA ARG A 105 -3.94 -17.96 -3.44
C ARG A 105 -2.72 -18.37 -2.62
N HIS A 106 -1.61 -18.74 -3.27
CA HIS A 106 -0.38 -19.15 -2.61
C HIS A 106 0.75 -18.11 -2.75
N SER A 107 0.43 -16.90 -3.19
CA SER A 107 1.43 -15.85 -3.42
C SER A 107 1.64 -14.97 -2.20
N VAL A 108 2.90 -14.62 -2.00
CA VAL A 108 3.32 -13.44 -1.25
C VAL A 108 3.51 -12.33 -2.27
N ALA A 109 2.87 -11.19 -2.03
CA ALA A 109 2.90 -10.11 -2.99
C ALA A 109 2.96 -8.75 -2.33
N THR A 110 3.87 -7.93 -2.81
CA THR A 110 3.90 -6.50 -2.52
C THR A 110 2.84 -5.82 -3.35
N LEU A 111 1.92 -5.10 -2.71
CA LEU A 111 0.95 -4.28 -3.43
C LEU A 111 1.66 -3.05 -3.97
N PHE A 112 2.31 -2.31 -3.09
CA PHE A 112 3.22 -1.24 -3.46
C PHE A 112 4.34 -1.07 -2.44
N SER A 113 5.42 -0.45 -2.88
CA SER A 113 6.47 0.06 -2.00
C SER A 113 7.04 1.37 -2.54
N ILE A 114 7.64 2.16 -1.67
CA ILE A 114 8.25 3.44 -1.98
C ILE A 114 9.69 3.37 -1.48
N HIS A 115 10.64 3.60 -2.37
CA HIS A 115 12.07 3.48 -2.08
C HIS A 115 12.83 4.69 -2.58
N LEU A 116 13.99 4.93 -1.98
CA LEU A 116 15.01 5.77 -2.60
C LEU A 116 15.75 4.97 -3.68
N PRO A 117 16.21 5.62 -4.76
CA PRO A 117 17.03 4.98 -5.79
C PRO A 117 18.23 4.26 -5.17
N GLY A 118 18.45 3.00 -5.56
CA GLY A 118 19.56 2.18 -5.08
C GLY A 118 19.44 1.64 -3.65
N LYS A 119 18.41 2.00 -2.88
CA LYS A 119 18.18 1.48 -1.52
C LYS A 119 17.18 0.31 -1.53
N MET A 120 17.55 -0.78 -0.85
CA MET A 120 16.64 -1.92 -0.67
C MET A 120 15.64 -1.70 0.47
N SER A 121 15.97 -0.89 1.47
CA SER A 121 15.04 -0.54 2.56
C SER A 121 13.94 0.40 2.05
N PRO A 122 12.65 0.09 2.28
CA PRO A 122 11.53 0.92 1.85
C PRO A 122 11.28 2.08 2.81
N LEU A 123 10.93 3.24 2.27
CA LEU A 123 10.31 4.32 3.04
C LEU A 123 8.95 3.88 3.58
N VAL A 124 8.14 3.29 2.69
CA VAL A 124 6.85 2.65 3.01
C VAL A 124 6.68 1.44 2.10
N ARG A 125 6.16 0.34 2.64
CA ARG A 125 5.86 -0.88 1.90
C ARG A 125 4.59 -1.49 2.44
N VAL A 126 3.72 -1.88 1.53
CA VAL A 126 2.52 -2.66 1.82
C VAL A 126 2.60 -3.99 1.08
N ALA A 127 2.64 -5.07 1.85
CA ALA A 127 2.73 -6.41 1.33
C ALA A 127 1.70 -7.33 1.98
N ILE A 128 1.31 -8.37 1.24
CA ILE A 128 0.31 -9.33 1.69
C ILE A 128 0.82 -10.75 1.43
N ASN A 129 0.72 -11.56 2.48
CA ASN A 129 0.84 -12.99 2.40
C ASN A 129 -0.54 -13.61 2.26
N PHE A 130 -0.91 -14.05 1.06
CA PHE A 130 -2.19 -14.71 0.86
C PHE A 130 -2.21 -16.14 1.40
N ARG A 131 -1.03 -16.76 1.58
CA ARG A 131 -0.88 -18.09 2.20
C ARG A 131 -1.14 -18.03 3.71
N THR A 132 -0.48 -17.13 4.42
CA THR A 132 -0.63 -17.00 5.89
C THR A 132 -1.72 -16.01 6.30
N ARG A 133 -2.36 -15.34 5.33
CA ARG A 133 -3.38 -14.31 5.54
C ARG A 133 -2.85 -13.19 6.46
N ARG A 134 -1.59 -12.80 6.25
CA ARG A 134 -0.95 -11.69 6.97
C ARG A 134 -0.78 -10.50 6.03
N PHE A 135 -1.24 -9.33 6.44
CA PHE A 135 -0.90 -8.06 5.81
C PHE A 135 0.26 -7.45 6.60
N VAL A 136 1.27 -6.95 5.90
CA VAL A 136 2.47 -6.38 6.49
C VAL A 136 2.66 -4.98 5.93
N LEU A 137 2.62 -3.99 6.82
CA LEU A 137 3.12 -2.66 6.55
C LEU A 137 4.54 -2.57 7.08
N SER A 138 5.49 -2.16 6.25
CA SER A 138 6.84 -1.77 6.68
C SER A 138 7.04 -0.28 6.42
N TYR A 139 7.64 0.44 7.35
CA TYR A 139 7.96 1.86 7.17
C TYR A 139 9.28 2.23 7.83
N THR A 140 9.96 3.21 7.24
CA THR A 140 11.17 3.81 7.83
C THR A 140 10.77 4.88 8.83
N VAL A 141 11.39 4.83 10.01
CA VAL A 141 11.32 5.86 11.05
C VAL A 141 12.49 6.82 10.83
N PRO A 142 12.30 8.15 10.98
CA PRO A 142 13.44 9.07 10.99
C PRO A 142 14.39 8.69 12.13
N ASP A 143 15.69 8.62 11.87
CA ASP A 143 16.68 8.45 12.94
C ASP A 143 16.41 9.49 14.03
N SER A 144 16.02 9.03 15.22
CA SER A 144 16.01 9.90 16.38
C SER A 144 17.45 10.29 16.61
N ILE A 145 17.80 11.54 16.34
CA ILE A 145 19.05 12.11 16.84
C ILE A 145 19.10 11.77 18.33
N ASP A 146 20.08 10.97 18.70
CA ASP A 146 20.31 10.45 20.03
C ASP A 146 20.03 11.51 21.10
N THR A 147 18.98 11.31 21.90
CA THR A 147 18.91 11.89 23.24
C THR A 147 19.84 11.07 24.15
N SER A 148 21.14 11.02 23.82
CA SER A 148 22.20 10.44 24.66
C SER A 148 23.21 11.52 25.08
N LEU A 149 22.75 12.76 25.20
CA LEU A 149 23.50 13.88 25.79
C LEU A 149 22.75 14.46 27.01
N SER A 150 22.55 13.61 28.01
CA SER A 150 22.29 13.89 29.43
C SER A 150 21.91 12.54 30.04
N GLU A 151 22.74 11.83 30.80
CA GLU A 151 23.37 12.24 32.05
C GLU A 151 24.68 11.46 32.23
N GLU A 152 25.82 12.14 32.08
CA GLU A 152 27.01 11.78 32.83
C GLU A 152 26.80 12.25 34.28
N THR A 153 26.49 11.32 35.17
CA THR A 153 26.84 11.47 36.59
C THR A 153 27.63 10.26 37.03
N ASP A 154 28.94 10.47 37.00
CA ASP A 154 29.96 9.84 37.82
C ASP A 154 29.47 9.55 39.25
N LYS A 155 29.57 8.28 39.68
CA LYS A 155 30.36 7.89 40.86
C LYS A 155 30.43 6.39 41.10
N THR A 156 31.67 5.93 41.03
CA THR A 156 32.36 4.77 41.63
C THR A 156 31.86 4.22 42.98
N ALA A 157 32.16 2.92 43.17
CA ALA A 157 32.20 2.07 44.38
C ALA A 157 31.09 0.99 44.36
N ASP A 158 31.27 -0.28 44.69
CA ASP A 158 32.32 -1.02 45.40
C ASP A 158 32.19 -2.50 45.00
N ARG A 159 33.31 -3.23 44.94
CA ARG A 159 33.32 -4.70 44.80
C ARG A 159 32.95 -5.29 46.17
N ARG A 160 32.11 -6.32 46.20
CA ARG A 160 32.30 -7.46 47.12
C ARG A 160 31.44 -8.66 46.72
N ASP A 161 32.14 -9.78 46.66
CA ASP A 161 31.65 -11.14 46.56
C ASP A 161 30.69 -11.48 47.71
N PHE A 162 29.64 -12.26 47.43
CA PHE A 162 29.05 -13.20 48.40
C PHE A 162 28.29 -14.30 47.65
N ASP A 163 28.85 -15.50 47.69
CA ASP A 163 28.20 -16.77 47.38
C ASP A 163 27.09 -17.06 48.41
N VAL A 164 25.86 -17.34 47.96
CA VAL A 164 24.91 -18.23 48.64
C VAL A 164 24.00 -18.87 47.59
N ALA A 165 24.01 -20.20 47.54
CA ALA A 165 23.04 -21.02 46.84
C ALA A 165 21.74 -21.13 47.66
N ASP A 166 20.56 -21.05 47.02
CA ASP A 166 19.51 -22.06 47.23
C ASP A 166 18.34 -22.01 46.24
N GLU A 167 17.76 -23.20 46.10
CA GLU A 167 16.59 -23.76 45.41
C GLU A 167 15.43 -22.90 44.81
N ILE A 168 15.13 -23.27 43.54
CA ILE A 168 13.84 -23.68 42.94
C ILE A 168 12.55 -22.92 43.31
N SER A 169 11.93 -22.32 42.28
CA SER A 169 10.51 -22.57 41.97
C SER A 169 10.19 -22.31 40.49
N GLU A 170 9.45 -23.24 39.91
CA GLU A 170 8.88 -23.22 38.56
C GLU A 170 7.79 -22.15 38.42
N ALA A 171 7.75 -21.41 37.31
CA ALA A 171 6.51 -21.05 36.61
C ALA A 171 6.80 -20.36 35.27
N ASP A 172 6.21 -20.93 34.22
CA ASP A 172 5.70 -20.32 32.98
C ASP A 172 6.47 -19.15 32.35
N GLY A 173 7.26 -19.46 31.33
CA GLY A 173 7.86 -18.49 30.41
C GLY A 173 7.76 -18.97 28.98
N VAL A 174 6.62 -18.65 28.34
CA VAL A 174 6.34 -18.62 26.89
C VAL A 174 7.51 -19.04 25.99
N GLU A 175 7.45 -20.28 25.53
CA GLU A 175 8.32 -20.80 24.48
C GLU A 175 8.05 -20.04 23.17
N GLN A 176 8.89 -19.05 22.85
CA GLN A 176 8.94 -18.43 21.53
C GLN A 176 9.50 -19.46 20.55
N THR A 177 8.63 -20.29 20.01
CA THR A 177 8.94 -21.05 18.81
C THR A 177 9.11 -20.07 17.64
N PRO A 178 10.23 -20.12 16.89
CA PRO A 178 10.32 -19.38 15.64
C PRO A 178 9.30 -19.96 14.67
N ASP A 179 8.27 -19.18 14.33
CA ASP A 179 7.27 -19.50 13.31
C ASP A 179 7.99 -19.61 11.95
N GLU A 180 8.43 -20.81 11.56
CA GLU A 180 9.16 -21.14 10.32
C GLU A 180 8.42 -20.73 9.01
N GLY A 181 7.24 -20.12 9.10
CA GLY A 181 6.52 -19.51 7.98
C GLY A 181 6.80 -18.02 7.73
N ASP A 182 7.55 -17.33 8.59
CA ASP A 182 7.61 -15.86 8.64
C ASP A 182 8.80 -15.20 7.90
N GLU A 183 9.72 -15.98 7.34
CA GLU A 183 10.90 -15.53 6.56
C GLU A 183 10.58 -14.60 5.36
N ALA A 184 9.31 -14.43 4.99
CA ALA A 184 8.93 -13.77 3.74
C ALA A 184 8.99 -12.23 3.74
N PHE A 185 9.05 -11.56 4.88
CA PHE A 185 8.90 -10.08 4.94
C PHE A 185 9.92 -9.32 5.79
N HIS A 186 10.86 -10.00 6.44
CA HIS A 186 11.82 -9.35 7.31
C HIS A 186 12.89 -8.63 6.47
N LEU A 187 12.82 -7.30 6.45
CA LEU A 187 13.94 -6.45 6.07
C LEU A 187 14.61 -6.03 7.38
N ASN A 188 15.82 -6.53 7.62
CA ASN A 188 16.60 -6.25 8.82
C ASN A 188 17.37 -4.94 8.59
N SER A 189 16.68 -3.81 8.75
CA SER A 189 17.27 -2.47 8.82
C SER A 189 16.88 -1.88 10.15
N ALA A 190 17.83 -1.28 10.89
CA ALA A 190 17.60 -0.76 12.24
C ALA A 190 16.41 0.22 12.31
N ASP A 191 16.15 0.93 11.22
CA ASP A 191 15.17 2.03 11.19
C ASP A 191 13.84 1.62 10.53
N VAL A 192 13.70 0.35 10.14
CA VAL A 192 12.46 -0.17 9.54
C VAL A 192 11.61 -0.85 10.60
N ARG A 193 10.37 -0.38 10.76
CA ARG A 193 9.36 -1.00 11.63
C ARG A 193 8.38 -1.79 10.78
N HIS A 194 7.81 -2.85 11.38
CA HIS A 194 6.86 -3.74 10.74
C HIS A 194 5.59 -3.83 11.57
N VAL A 195 4.44 -3.64 10.93
CA VAL A 195 3.12 -3.83 11.53
C VAL A 195 2.42 -4.96 10.79
N LYS A 196 2.10 -6.02 11.52
CA LYS A 196 1.47 -7.23 10.98
C LYS A 196 -0.01 -7.26 11.38
N PHE A 197 -0.88 -7.45 10.40
CA PHE A 197 -2.33 -7.63 10.60
C PHE A 197 -2.72 -9.03 10.17
N LYS A 198 -3.61 -9.66 10.94
CA LYS A 198 -4.27 -10.89 10.50
C LYS A 198 -5.48 -10.51 9.65
N LEU A 199 -5.47 -10.94 8.39
CA LEU A 199 -6.60 -10.79 7.48
C LEU A 199 -7.72 -11.75 7.90
N ALA A 200 -8.96 -11.37 7.59
CA ALA A 200 -10.15 -12.11 7.95
C ALA A 200 -10.19 -13.52 7.32
N SER A 201 -11.06 -14.38 7.84
CA SER A 201 -11.12 -15.79 7.46
C SER A 201 -11.41 -16.01 5.97
N SER A 202 -10.97 -17.16 5.43
CA SER A 202 -11.19 -17.59 4.05
C SER A 202 -12.68 -17.66 3.63
N ARG A 203 -13.61 -17.68 4.60
CA ARG A 203 -15.05 -17.58 4.34
C ARG A 203 -15.43 -16.25 3.67
N ALA A 204 -14.76 -15.15 3.99
CA ALA A 204 -15.01 -13.84 3.39
C ALA A 204 -14.59 -13.81 1.90
N LEU A 205 -13.48 -14.45 1.54
CA LEU A 205 -12.99 -14.57 0.16
C LEU A 205 -13.92 -15.37 -0.77
N LYS A 206 -14.64 -16.37 -0.23
CA LYS A 206 -15.58 -17.19 -1.02
C LYS A 206 -16.77 -16.37 -1.52
N LYS A 207 -17.19 -15.34 -0.77
CA LYS A 207 -18.32 -14.46 -1.12
C LYS A 207 -17.98 -13.45 -2.21
N GLY A 208 -16.70 -13.05 -2.34
CA GLY A 208 -16.23 -12.07 -3.33
C GLY A 208 -15.70 -12.67 -4.64
N HIS A 209 -16.02 -13.93 -4.96
CA HIS A 209 -15.46 -14.65 -6.12
C HIS A 209 -13.91 -14.61 -6.18
N GLY A 210 -13.26 -14.54 -5.01
CA GLY A 210 -11.81 -14.44 -4.87
C GLY A 210 -11.23 -13.02 -4.97
N TRP A 211 -12.03 -12.01 -5.32
CA TRP A 211 -11.59 -10.61 -5.25
C TRP A 211 -11.52 -10.15 -3.80
N THR A 212 -10.48 -9.37 -3.50
CA THR A 212 -10.20 -8.78 -2.20
C THR A 212 -10.11 -7.27 -2.35
N TRP A 213 -10.85 -6.57 -1.51
CA TRP A 213 -10.88 -5.12 -1.43
C TRP A 213 -10.08 -4.69 -0.22
N ILE A 214 -9.12 -3.81 -0.43
CA ILE A 214 -8.16 -3.41 0.58
C ILE A 214 -8.04 -1.89 0.55
N GLY A 215 -8.20 -1.28 1.72
CA GLY A 215 -7.95 0.12 1.96
C GLY A 215 -6.99 0.21 3.13
N VAL A 216 -5.90 0.94 2.99
CA VAL A 216 -4.97 1.17 4.09
C VAL A 216 -4.74 2.67 4.22
N THR A 217 -4.70 3.14 5.45
CA THR A 217 -4.38 4.53 5.80
C THR A 217 -3.26 4.52 6.82
N LEU A 218 -2.19 5.25 6.51
CA LEU A 218 -1.02 5.45 7.34
C LEU A 218 -0.99 6.91 7.78
N THR A 219 -1.06 7.16 9.08
CA THR A 219 -0.88 8.47 9.70
C THR A 219 0.34 8.45 10.64
N PRO A 220 0.72 9.58 11.27
CA PRO A 220 1.86 9.59 12.20
C PRO A 220 1.62 8.73 13.44
N GLU A 221 0.36 8.51 13.81
CA GLU A 221 -0.05 7.90 15.08
C GLU A 221 -0.55 6.47 14.91
N LYS A 222 -1.13 6.12 13.76
CA LYS A 222 -1.77 4.82 13.58
C LYS A 222 -1.85 4.37 12.14
N VAL A 223 -2.21 3.09 11.99
CA VAL A 223 -2.52 2.47 10.71
C VAL A 223 -3.93 1.90 10.78
N THR A 224 -4.77 2.28 9.83
CA THR A 224 -6.12 1.74 9.68
C THR A 224 -6.19 0.86 8.43
N LEU A 225 -6.57 -0.40 8.61
CA LEU A 225 -6.78 -1.38 7.55
C LEU A 225 -8.27 -1.69 7.39
N TYR A 226 -8.77 -1.51 6.17
CA TYR A 226 -10.07 -1.96 5.70
C TYR A 226 -9.89 -3.18 4.80
N GLU A 227 -10.50 -4.31 5.14
CA GLU A 227 -10.55 -5.51 4.28
C GLU A 227 -12.00 -5.89 4.00
N ASN A 228 -12.37 -5.97 2.72
CA ASN A 228 -13.71 -6.38 2.28
C ASN A 228 -14.81 -5.70 3.11
N CYS A 229 -15.65 -6.48 3.80
CA CYS A 229 -16.74 -5.96 4.63
C CYS A 229 -16.50 -6.09 6.13
N GLU A 230 -15.27 -6.42 6.51
CA GLU A 230 -14.87 -6.66 7.89
C GLU A 230 -14.63 -5.35 8.63
N LYS A 231 -14.85 -5.36 9.96
CA LYS A 231 -14.60 -4.17 10.78
C LYS A 231 -13.15 -3.69 10.57
N PRO A 232 -12.94 -2.37 10.46
CA PRO A 232 -11.59 -1.84 10.30
C PRO A 232 -10.72 -2.25 11.48
N VAL A 233 -9.45 -2.57 11.19
CA VAL A 233 -8.44 -2.86 12.21
C VAL A 233 -7.53 -1.66 12.30
N GLU A 234 -7.36 -1.14 13.52
CA GLU A 234 -6.48 -0.01 13.80
C GLU A 234 -5.35 -0.45 14.73
N ILE A 235 -4.12 -0.04 14.40
CA ILE A 235 -2.94 -0.29 15.22
C ILE A 235 -2.21 1.03 15.41
N GLU A 236 -1.97 1.40 16.66
CA GLU A 236 -1.16 2.56 17.02
C GLU A 236 0.31 2.32 16.71
N LEU A 237 0.98 3.36 16.24
CA LEU A 237 2.39 3.33 15.90
C LEU A 237 3.20 3.85 17.07
N VAL A 238 4.18 3.06 17.49
CA VAL A 238 5.14 3.46 18.53
C VAL A 238 6.01 4.62 18.05
N GLN A 239 6.33 4.65 16.76
CA GLN A 239 7.18 5.66 16.13
C GLN A 239 6.53 6.13 14.82
N SER A 240 6.56 7.44 14.58
CA SER A 240 5.93 8.01 13.39
C SER A 240 6.74 7.72 12.11
N PRO A 241 6.07 7.32 11.01
CA PRO A 241 6.71 7.10 9.72
C PRO A 241 7.19 8.41 9.10
N LEU A 242 8.26 8.33 8.30
CA LEU A 242 8.69 9.45 7.45
C LEU A 242 7.77 9.59 6.22
N LEU A 243 6.71 10.40 6.33
CA LEU A 243 5.78 10.70 5.23
C LEU A 243 6.18 11.92 4.39
N ARG A 244 7.47 12.28 4.41
CA ARG A 244 8.05 13.32 3.56
C ARG A 244 9.02 12.66 2.58
N PHE A 245 8.50 12.25 1.42
CA PHE A 245 9.30 11.53 0.44
C PHE A 245 10.18 12.49 -0.38
N PRO A 246 11.49 12.18 -0.53
CA PRO A 246 12.39 12.89 -1.43
C PRO A 246 11.88 12.91 -2.88
N SER A 247 12.39 13.85 -3.68
CA SER A 247 11.94 14.04 -5.07
C SER A 247 12.28 12.89 -6.00
N ASP A 248 13.39 12.23 -5.74
CA ASP A 248 13.90 11.08 -6.48
C ASP A 248 13.29 9.76 -6.03
N ALA A 249 12.38 9.77 -5.04
CA ALA A 249 11.71 8.56 -4.57
C ALA A 249 10.92 7.86 -5.69
N LEU A 250 10.88 6.54 -5.60
CA LEU A 250 10.31 5.66 -6.61
C LEU A 250 9.20 4.83 -5.99
N VAL A 251 8.01 4.87 -6.59
CA VAL A 251 6.93 3.94 -6.27
C VAL A 251 7.09 2.70 -7.12
N TYR A 252 7.11 1.55 -6.47
CA TYR A 252 7.08 0.25 -7.10
C TYR A 252 5.71 -0.38 -6.88
N PHE A 253 5.06 -0.77 -7.96
CA PHE A 253 3.83 -1.56 -7.92
C PHE A 253 4.18 -3.03 -8.13
N ARG A 254 3.56 -3.94 -7.37
CA ARG A 254 3.64 -5.40 -7.61
C ARG A 254 4.98 -6.09 -7.27
N GLN A 255 6.12 -5.39 -7.30
CA GLN A 255 7.46 -5.97 -7.13
C GLN A 255 8.43 -4.93 -6.56
N GLU A 256 9.17 -5.30 -5.53
CA GLU A 256 10.22 -4.47 -4.92
C GLU A 256 11.57 -4.55 -5.65
N PRO A 257 12.43 -3.52 -5.51
CA PRO A 257 13.81 -3.59 -5.95
C PRO A 257 14.54 -4.76 -5.24
N GLY A 258 15.31 -5.53 -6.00
CA GLY A 258 16.09 -6.66 -5.48
C GLY A 258 15.28 -7.93 -5.14
N LEU A 259 13.95 -7.89 -5.11
CA LEU A 259 13.13 -9.08 -4.82
C LEU A 259 12.66 -9.79 -6.10
N LYS A 260 12.82 -11.12 -6.11
CA LYS A 260 12.33 -12.00 -7.19
C LYS A 260 10.82 -12.22 -7.14
N ARG A 261 10.19 -12.00 -5.98
CA ARG A 261 8.76 -12.24 -5.78
C ARG A 261 7.96 -11.10 -6.42
N LYS A 262 7.00 -11.46 -7.25
CA LYS A 262 6.11 -10.53 -7.96
C LYS A 262 4.66 -10.85 -7.63
N PHE A 263 3.82 -9.84 -7.49
CA PHE A 263 2.38 -10.03 -7.54
C PHE A 263 1.98 -10.64 -8.89
N VAL A 264 1.34 -11.80 -8.84
CA VAL A 264 0.74 -12.48 -9.98
C VAL A 264 -0.72 -12.75 -9.63
N GLY A 265 -1.62 -12.28 -10.49
CA GLY A 265 -3.05 -12.27 -10.20
C GLY A 265 -3.79 -11.24 -11.03
N SER A 266 -5.02 -10.94 -10.66
CA SER A 266 -5.79 -9.86 -11.28
C SER A 266 -5.79 -8.61 -10.40
N VAL A 267 -5.81 -7.44 -11.01
CA VAL A 267 -5.99 -6.14 -10.36
C VAL A 267 -7.00 -5.32 -11.15
N GLN A 268 -7.83 -4.57 -10.45
CA GLN A 268 -8.76 -3.62 -11.06
C GLN A 268 -8.51 -2.19 -10.56
N VAL A 269 -8.08 -2.04 -9.30
CA VAL A 269 -7.78 -0.74 -8.69
C VAL A 269 -6.44 -0.86 -7.97
N ALA A 270 -5.58 0.14 -8.16
CA ALA A 270 -4.34 0.35 -7.42
C ALA A 270 -4.07 1.86 -7.36
N ARG A 271 -4.51 2.51 -6.28
CA ARG A 271 -4.48 3.97 -6.14
C ARG A 271 -3.86 4.38 -4.83
N LEU A 272 -3.04 5.42 -4.86
CA LEU A 272 -2.48 6.08 -3.68
C LEU A 272 -3.11 7.48 -3.55
N TYR A 273 -3.32 7.92 -2.31
CA TYR A 273 -3.88 9.22 -1.98
C TYR A 273 -2.97 9.93 -0.99
N SER A 274 -2.72 11.22 -1.23
CA SER A 274 -1.86 12.07 -0.40
C SER A 274 -2.55 12.54 0.88
N ASN A 275 -3.53 11.81 1.39
CA ASN A 275 -4.26 12.11 2.63
C ASN A 275 -4.92 10.84 3.18
N HIS A 276 -5.45 10.92 4.41
CA HIS A 276 -6.16 9.84 5.07
C HIS A 276 -7.54 9.57 4.45
N MET A 277 -8.02 8.33 4.58
CA MET A 277 -9.42 8.01 4.29
C MET A 277 -10.30 8.35 5.50
N THR A 278 -11.44 8.98 5.26
CA THR A 278 -12.41 9.30 6.30
C THR A 278 -13.26 8.10 6.69
N SER A 279 -13.43 7.12 5.78
CA SER A 279 -14.11 5.85 6.04
C SER A 279 -13.72 4.80 5.00
N ARG A 280 -14.23 3.56 5.15
CA ARG A 280 -14.12 2.52 4.13
C ARG A 280 -14.55 3.07 2.75
N PRO A 281 -13.76 2.85 1.68
CA PRO A 281 -13.99 3.52 0.39
C PRO A 281 -14.91 2.75 -0.57
N TRP A 282 -15.62 1.74 -0.08
CA TRP A 282 -16.66 0.98 -0.79
C TRP A 282 -17.80 0.60 0.16
N LYS A 283 -18.95 0.23 -0.41
CA LYS A 283 -20.14 -0.21 0.33
C LYS A 283 -20.13 -1.72 0.52
N CYS A 284 -20.90 -2.19 1.49
CA CYS A 284 -21.06 -3.61 1.79
C CYS A 284 -22.53 -3.98 1.79
N THR A 285 -22.89 -4.95 0.96
CA THR A 285 -24.25 -5.49 0.90
C THR A 285 -24.54 -6.37 2.11
N GLY A 286 -25.82 -6.65 2.37
CA GLY A 286 -26.24 -7.57 3.44
C GLY A 286 -25.65 -8.98 3.31
N THR A 287 -25.24 -9.39 2.11
CA THR A 287 -24.56 -10.68 1.88
C THR A 287 -23.07 -10.67 2.29
N GLY A 288 -22.51 -9.50 2.59
CA GLY A 288 -21.09 -9.27 2.89
C GLY A 288 -20.23 -9.11 1.64
N THR A 289 -20.83 -8.67 0.52
CA THR A 289 -20.13 -8.43 -0.74
C THR A 289 -19.79 -6.94 -0.87
N ALA A 290 -18.55 -6.63 -1.25
CA ALA A 290 -18.12 -5.26 -1.48
C ALA A 290 -18.52 -4.76 -2.88
N SER A 291 -19.03 -3.53 -2.97
CA SER A 291 -19.40 -2.88 -4.23
C SER A 291 -19.12 -1.38 -4.19
N ILE A 292 -18.98 -0.80 -5.38
CA ILE A 292 -18.95 0.65 -5.60
C ILE A 292 -20.29 1.16 -6.13
N ASP A 293 -21.05 0.29 -6.79
CA ASP A 293 -22.33 0.63 -7.40
C ASP A 293 -23.32 1.16 -6.34
N GLU A 294 -24.06 2.20 -6.71
CA GLU A 294 -25.16 2.75 -5.92
C GLU A 294 -26.34 1.78 -5.79
#